data_AF-A0A2S9KGZ6-F1
#
_entry.id   AF-A0A2S9KGZ6-F1
#
_cell.length_a   1.000
_cell.length_b   1.000
_cell.length_c   1.000
_cell.angle_alpha   90.00
_cell.angle_beta   90.00
_cell.angle_gamma   90.00
#
_symmetry.space_group_name_H-M   'P 1'
#
loop_
_entity.id
_entity.type
_entity.pdbx_description
1 polymer ?
#
loop_
_entity_poly.entity_id
_entity_poly.type
_entity_poly.pdbx_seq_one_letter_code
_entity_poly.pdbx_strand_id
1 'polypeptide(L)'
;MNPPQNLDAMPTPSADGRESLSALVDGECRPDELAVLLQAGPQRQALDAAWTSYLAVGAALRQSAGDDVRPPSTDFAAAVMARLATEALPGVGEVAEMPPQVRARAAANDESWRWKWVAGLAACAAVAAFGWQLLDQEVAAGPELAKSQPVTR
;
A
#
# COMPACT_ATOMS: atom_id res chain seq x y z
N MET A 1 14.51 -3.08 -44.84
CA MET A 1 14.10 -1.72 -44.44
C MET A 1 13.13 -1.86 -43.28
N ASN A 2 13.58 -1.65 -42.04
CA ASN A 2 12.68 -1.57 -40.87
C ASN A 2 12.16 -0.12 -40.77
N PRO A 3 10.86 0.13 -40.59
CA PRO A 3 10.38 1.48 -40.34
C PRO A 3 10.90 1.97 -38.97
N PRO A 4 11.11 3.29 -38.78
CA PRO A 4 11.54 3.84 -37.50
C PRO A 4 10.44 3.61 -36.46
N GLN A 5 10.78 2.91 -35.39
CA GLN A 5 9.93 2.79 -34.21
C GLN A 5 9.80 4.19 -33.61
N ASN A 6 8.60 4.76 -33.73
CA ASN A 6 8.27 6.05 -33.14
C ASN A 6 8.25 5.90 -31.61
N LEU A 7 9.36 6.27 -30.98
CA LEU A 7 9.58 6.23 -29.52
C LEU A 7 8.85 7.36 -28.77
N ASP A 8 8.12 8.24 -29.48
CA ASP A 8 7.35 9.35 -28.90
C ASP A 8 5.84 9.06 -28.80
N ALA A 9 5.42 7.81 -28.97
CA ALA A 9 4.06 7.41 -28.61
C ALA A 9 3.92 7.39 -27.08
N MET A 10 3.70 8.58 -26.50
CA MET A 10 3.08 8.73 -25.18
C MET A 10 1.97 7.69 -25.05
N PRO A 11 1.90 6.92 -23.94
CA PRO A 11 0.82 5.98 -23.75
C PRO A 11 -0.49 6.75 -23.91
N THR A 12 -1.27 6.37 -24.93
CA THR A 12 -2.63 6.85 -25.08
C THR A 12 -3.34 6.53 -23.77
N PRO A 13 -3.98 7.51 -23.09
CA PRO A 13 -4.71 7.24 -21.87
C PRO A 13 -5.64 6.06 -22.14
N SER A 14 -5.50 5.00 -21.35
CA SER A 14 -6.22 3.76 -21.61
C SER A 14 -7.73 4.05 -21.72
N ALA A 15 -8.32 3.65 -22.85
CA ALA A 15 -9.65 4.06 -23.31
C ALA A 15 -10.82 3.74 -22.35
N ASP A 16 -10.54 3.07 -21.24
CA ASP A 16 -11.48 2.64 -20.21
C ASP A 16 -11.52 3.59 -18.98
N GLY A 17 -10.69 4.65 -18.95
CA GLY A 17 -10.68 5.68 -17.89
C GLY A 17 -10.12 5.22 -16.53
N ARG A 18 -9.83 3.94 -16.35
CA ARG A 18 -9.32 3.38 -15.08
C ARG A 18 -7.97 3.93 -14.66
N GLU A 19 -7.09 4.22 -15.62
CA GLU A 19 -5.79 4.82 -15.37
C GLU A 19 -5.92 6.24 -14.83
N SER A 20 -6.73 7.09 -15.47
CA SER A 20 -7.05 8.42 -14.95
C SER A 20 -7.72 8.35 -13.58
N LEU A 21 -8.56 7.34 -13.33
CA LEU A 21 -9.17 7.12 -12.03
C LEU A 21 -8.13 6.73 -10.96
N SER A 22 -7.15 5.90 -11.31
CA SER A 22 -6.02 5.57 -10.42
C SER A 22 -5.20 6.83 -10.12
N ALA A 23 -4.82 7.57 -11.16
CA ALA A 23 -4.12 8.84 -11.02
C ALA A 23 -4.90 9.82 -10.13
N LEU A 24 -6.24 9.80 -10.17
CA LEU A 24 -7.08 10.64 -9.31
C LEU A 24 -6.99 10.22 -7.84
N VAL A 25 -6.98 8.92 -7.57
CA VAL A 25 -6.80 8.37 -6.21
C VAL A 25 -5.42 8.73 -5.65
N ASP A 26 -4.39 8.69 -6.49
CA ASP A 26 -3.01 8.99 -6.12
C ASP A 26 -2.69 10.50 -6.08
N GLY A 27 -3.59 11.34 -6.62
CA GLY A 27 -3.44 12.81 -6.68
C GLY A 27 -2.60 13.31 -7.86
N GLU A 28 -2.34 12.45 -8.84
CA GLU A 28 -1.55 12.73 -10.05
C GLU A 28 -2.43 13.05 -11.28
N CYS A 29 -3.76 12.93 -11.16
CA CYS A 29 -4.68 13.18 -12.27
C CYS A 29 -4.68 14.65 -12.68
N ARG A 30 -4.55 14.88 -13.99
CA ARG A 30 -4.55 16.22 -14.57
C ARG A 30 -5.97 16.77 -14.71
N PRO A 31 -6.16 18.10 -14.74
CA PRO A 31 -7.50 18.71 -14.81
C PRO A 31 -8.29 18.32 -16.06
N ASP A 32 -7.61 18.13 -17.20
CA ASP A 32 -8.20 17.70 -18.47
C ASP A 32 -8.66 16.23 -18.42
N GLU A 33 -7.86 15.35 -17.83
CA GLU A 33 -8.20 13.94 -17.61
C GLU A 33 -9.41 13.80 -16.67
N LEU A 34 -9.46 14.62 -15.62
CA LEU A 34 -10.59 14.67 -14.70
C LEU A 34 -11.88 15.12 -15.40
N ALA A 35 -11.81 16.14 -16.25
CA ALA A 35 -12.97 16.61 -17.02
C ALA A 35 -13.53 15.51 -17.93
N VAL A 36 -12.66 14.72 -18.57
CA VAL A 36 -13.05 13.58 -19.40
C VAL A 36 -13.68 12.47 -18.56
N LEU A 37 -13.08 12.14 -17.41
CA LEU A 37 -13.62 11.15 -16.46
C LEU A 37 -15.03 11.48 -16.00
N LEU A 38 -15.30 12.75 -15.68
CA LEU A 38 -16.62 13.20 -15.24
C LEU A 38 -17.68 13.09 -16.34
N GLN A 39 -17.27 13.04 -17.61
CA GLN A 39 -18.13 12.88 -18.77
C GLN A 39 -18.27 11.41 -19.24
N ALA A 40 -17.72 10.43 -18.52
CA ALA A 40 -17.57 9.04 -18.94
C ALA A 40 -18.87 8.22 -19.16
N GLY A 41 -20.06 8.85 -19.14
CA GLY A 41 -21.32 8.29 -19.63
C GLY A 41 -21.57 6.80 -19.27
N PRO A 42 -21.66 5.87 -20.25
CA PRO A 42 -21.95 4.45 -20.00
C PRO A 42 -20.90 3.69 -19.17
N GLN A 43 -19.62 4.08 -19.25
CA GLN A 43 -18.51 3.46 -18.52
C GLN A 43 -18.55 3.77 -17.02
N ARG A 44 -19.42 4.69 -16.60
CA ARG A 44 -19.56 5.17 -15.23
C ARG A 44 -19.73 4.04 -14.21
N GLN A 45 -20.53 3.01 -14.52
CA GLN A 45 -20.76 1.90 -13.59
C GLN A 45 -19.47 1.08 -13.31
N ALA A 46 -18.66 0.83 -14.34
CA ALA A 46 -17.39 0.12 -14.18
C ALA A 46 -16.37 0.97 -13.41
N LEU A 47 -16.36 2.28 -13.65
CA LEU A 47 -15.52 3.24 -12.93
C LEU A 47 -15.93 3.38 -11.46
N ASP A 48 -17.22 3.41 -11.15
CA ASP A 48 -17.73 3.48 -9.77
C ASP A 48 -17.33 2.22 -8.96
N ALA A 49 -17.35 1.04 -9.60
CA ALA A 49 -16.88 -0.20 -8.99
C ALA A 49 -15.36 -0.16 -8.72
N ALA A 50 -14.56 0.31 -9.68
CA ALA A 50 -13.12 0.47 -9.51
C ALA A 50 -12.78 1.49 -8.40
N TRP A 51 -13.48 2.63 -8.39
CA TRP A 51 -13.35 3.67 -7.37
C TRP A 51 -13.63 3.12 -5.97
N THR A 52 -14.73 2.38 -5.81
CA THR A 52 -15.08 1.75 -4.52
C THR A 52 -14.00 0.77 -4.06
N SER A 53 -13.45 -0.02 -4.99
CA SER A 53 -12.35 -0.94 -4.69
C SER A 53 -11.09 -0.19 -4.23
N TYR A 54 -10.70 0.89 -4.92
CA TYR A 54 -9.54 1.71 -4.54
C TYR A 54 -9.73 2.37 -3.17
N LEU A 55 -10.93 2.88 -2.87
CA LEU A 55 -11.24 3.43 -1.55
C LEU A 55 -11.16 2.37 -0.45
N ALA A 56 -11.66 1.15 -0.71
CA ALA A 56 -11.58 0.04 0.23
C ALA A 56 -10.14 -0.38 0.52
N VAL A 57 -9.30 -0.50 -0.50
CA VAL A 57 -7.85 -0.75 -0.33
C VAL A 57 -7.20 0.39 0.46
N GLY A 58 -7.50 1.65 0.10
CA GLY A 58 -6.99 2.81 0.81
C GLY A 58 -7.41 2.83 2.29
N ALA A 59 -8.65 2.45 2.60
CA ALA A 59 -9.12 2.31 3.98
C ALA A 59 -8.38 1.19 4.70
N ALA A 60 -8.19 0.04 4.05
CA ALA A 60 -7.47 -1.09 4.60
C ALA A 60 -5.99 -0.80 4.87
N LEU A 61 -5.35 0.06 4.08
CA LEU A 61 -3.96 0.49 4.32
C LEU A 61 -3.82 1.53 5.44
N ARG A 62 -4.92 2.22 5.78
CA ARG A 62 -4.95 3.26 6.82
C ARG A 62 -5.48 2.75 8.15
N GLN A 63 -6.06 1.56 8.18
CA GLN A 63 -6.60 0.97 9.39
C GLN A 63 -5.45 0.60 10.33
N SER A 64 -5.44 1.19 11.53
CA SER A 64 -4.57 0.75 12.62
C SER A 64 -5.23 -0.41 13.36
N ALA A 65 -4.43 -1.22 14.07
CA ALA A 65 -4.95 -2.36 14.81
C ALA A 65 -5.97 -1.91 15.88
N GLY A 66 -7.25 -2.23 15.68
CA GLY A 66 -8.35 -1.94 16.61
C GLY A 66 -9.42 -0.99 16.09
N ASP A 67 -9.25 -0.40 14.90
CA ASP A 67 -10.27 0.45 14.29
C ASP A 67 -11.34 -0.39 13.57
N ASP A 68 -12.61 -0.20 13.93
CA ASP A 68 -13.74 -0.83 13.25
C ASP A 68 -14.05 -0.04 11.97
N VAL A 69 -13.51 -0.51 10.84
CA VAL A 69 -13.69 0.16 9.55
C VAL A 69 -15.12 -0.07 9.08
N ARG A 70 -15.98 0.93 9.30
CA ARG A 70 -17.31 0.94 8.69
C ARG A 70 -17.18 1.18 7.19
N PRO A 71 -17.70 0.27 6.33
CA PRO A 71 -17.69 0.51 4.89
C PRO A 71 -18.51 1.76 4.56
N PRO A 72 -18.11 2.55 3.55
CA PRO A 72 -18.87 3.72 3.13
C PRO A 72 -20.26 3.30 2.66
N SER A 73 -21.30 3.93 3.22
CA SER A 73 -22.69 3.64 2.87
C SER A 73 -23.07 4.30 1.54
N THR A 74 -23.31 3.50 0.51
CA THR A 74 -23.73 3.96 -0.83
C THR A 74 -25.04 4.74 -0.78
N ASP A 75 -25.97 4.35 0.09
CA ASP A 75 -27.28 5.00 0.21
C ASP A 75 -27.17 6.42 0.76
N PHE A 76 -26.27 6.63 1.72
CA PHE A 76 -25.98 7.97 2.24
C PHE A 76 -25.36 8.85 1.15
N ALA A 77 -24.38 8.33 0.41
CA ALA A 77 -23.77 9.06 -0.69
C ALA A 77 -24.82 9.42 -1.76
N ALA A 78 -25.71 8.50 -2.11
CA ALA A 78 -26.81 8.75 -3.04
C ALA A 78 -27.78 9.83 -2.52
N ALA A 79 -28.15 9.78 -1.24
CA ALA A 79 -29.02 10.77 -0.62
C ALA A 79 -28.39 12.17 -0.60
N VAL A 80 -27.09 12.27 -0.28
CA VAL A 80 -26.33 13.52 -0.33
C VAL A 80 -26.28 14.06 -1.76
N MET A 81 -25.97 13.23 -2.75
CA MET A 81 -25.93 13.64 -4.16
C MET A 81 -27.30 14.10 -4.66
N ALA A 82 -28.38 13.43 -4.27
CA ALA A 82 -29.75 13.83 -4.60
C ALA A 82 -30.11 15.19 -3.98
N ARG A 83 -29.69 15.45 -2.73
CA ARG A 83 -29.88 16.75 -2.09
C ARG A 83 -29.10 17.85 -2.80
N LEU A 84 -27.83 17.62 -3.10
CA LEU A 84 -26.97 18.57 -3.81
C LEU A 84 -27.53 18.93 -5.19
N ALA A 85 -28.16 17.98 -5.89
CA ALA A 85 -28.80 18.24 -7.19
C ALA A 85 -29.99 19.22 -7.10
N THR A 86 -30.59 19.39 -5.91
CA THR A 86 -31.68 20.36 -5.68
C THR A 86 -31.20 21.72 -5.21
N GLU A 87 -29.92 21.85 -4.87
CA GLU A 87 -29.32 23.09 -4.42
C GLU A 87 -28.79 23.86 -5.63
N ALA A 88 -28.98 25.18 -5.64
CA ALA A 88 -28.42 26.02 -6.70
C ALA A 88 -26.89 25.97 -6.59
N LEU A 89 -26.20 25.64 -7.69
CA LEU A 89 -24.75 25.72 -7.72
C LEU A 89 -24.36 27.16 -7.33
N PRO A 90 -23.47 27.36 -6.34
CA PRO A 90 -22.86 28.67 -6.15
C PRO A 90 -22.26 29.08 -7.50
N GLY A 91 -22.57 30.29 -7.94
CA GLY A 91 -22.07 30.80 -9.23
C GLY A 91 -20.57 30.55 -9.33
N VAL A 92 -20.10 30.18 -10.52
CA VAL A 92 -18.70 29.83 -10.82
C VAL A 92 -17.81 31.03 -10.45
N GLY A 93 -17.46 31.13 -9.17
CA GLY A 93 -16.46 32.03 -8.66
C GLY A 93 -15.11 31.47 -9.05
N GLU A 94 -14.18 32.37 -9.32
CA GLU A 94 -12.77 32.08 -9.56
C GLU A 94 -12.29 31.04 -8.53
N VAL A 95 -11.95 29.85 -9.02
CA VAL A 95 -11.43 28.76 -8.18
C VAL A 95 -10.10 29.27 -7.65
N ALA A 96 -10.09 29.74 -6.41
CA ALA A 96 -8.87 30.18 -5.75
C ALA A 96 -7.87 29.02 -5.81
N GLU A 97 -6.69 29.28 -6.38
CA GLU A 97 -5.62 28.31 -6.49
C GLU A 97 -5.28 27.83 -5.08
N MET A 98 -5.68 26.60 -4.76
CA MET A 98 -5.43 26.00 -3.47
C MET A 98 -3.92 25.85 -3.35
N PRO A 99 -3.26 26.43 -2.32
CA PRO A 99 -1.83 26.24 -2.14
C PRO A 99 -1.54 24.73 -2.08
N PRO A 100 -0.42 24.26 -2.66
CA PRO A 100 -0.09 22.84 -2.70
C PRO A 100 -0.18 22.31 -1.28
N GLN A 101 -1.18 21.48 -1.03
CA GLN A 101 -1.34 20.83 0.25
C GLN A 101 -0.25 19.77 0.31
N VAL A 102 0.95 20.18 0.74
CA VAL A 102 1.98 19.26 1.20
C VAL A 102 1.40 18.63 2.45
N ARG A 103 0.59 17.58 2.25
CA ARG A 103 0.21 16.68 3.32
C ARG A 103 1.51 16.06 3.78
N ALA A 104 2.13 16.64 4.81
CA ALA A 104 3.04 15.93 5.68
C ALA A 104 2.20 14.84 6.37
N ARG A 105 1.83 13.82 5.60
CA ARG A 105 1.17 12.62 6.07
C ARG A 105 2.24 11.95 6.92
N ALA A 106 2.03 11.91 8.23
CA ALA A 106 2.71 10.94 9.09
C ALA A 106 2.72 9.62 8.31
N ALA A 107 3.92 9.13 7.98
CA ALA A 107 4.04 7.96 7.12
C ALA A 107 3.28 6.82 7.82
N ALA A 108 2.55 5.98 7.07
CA ALA A 108 1.85 4.83 7.65
C ALA A 108 2.81 3.88 8.43
N ASN A 109 4.12 4.06 8.25
CA ASN A 109 5.19 3.40 8.97
C ASN A 109 5.56 4.06 10.33
N ASP A 110 4.90 5.10 10.81
CA ASP A 110 5.18 5.59 12.17
C ASP A 110 4.85 4.52 13.24
N GLU A 111 3.94 3.59 12.93
CA GLU A 111 3.67 2.40 13.75
C GLU A 111 4.70 1.26 13.55
N SER A 112 5.55 1.33 12.51
CA SER A 112 6.57 0.31 12.19
C SER A 112 7.68 0.18 13.23
N TRP A 113 7.73 1.12 14.20
CA TRP A 113 8.69 1.09 15.28
C TRP A 113 8.56 -0.18 16.11
N ARG A 114 7.34 -0.69 16.36
CA ARG A 114 7.13 -1.86 17.23
C ARG A 114 7.57 -3.18 16.57
N TRP A 115 7.35 -3.36 15.28
CA TRP A 115 7.75 -4.58 14.56
C TRP A 115 9.27 -4.69 14.41
N LYS A 116 9.97 -3.57 14.25
CA LYS A 116 11.45 -3.54 14.21
C LYS A 116 12.08 -3.98 15.53
N TRP A 117 11.50 -3.59 16.67
CA TRP A 117 11.93 -4.06 18.00
C TRP A 117 11.73 -5.57 18.16
N VAL A 118 10.61 -6.11 17.68
CA VAL A 118 10.33 -7.56 17.71
C VAL A 118 11.33 -8.34 16.85
N ALA A 119 11.63 -7.85 15.65
CA ALA A 119 12.64 -8.45 14.78
C ALA A 119 14.05 -8.44 15.41
N GLY A 120 14.43 -7.33 16.06
CA GLY A 120 15.69 -7.22 16.79
C GLY A 120 15.78 -8.20 17.97
N LEU A 121 14.72 -8.30 18.78
CA LEU A 121 14.67 -9.23 19.90
C LEU A 121 14.77 -10.69 19.44
N ALA A 122 14.07 -11.05 18.36
CA ALA A 122 14.14 -12.40 17.78
C ALA A 122 15.56 -12.75 17.28
N ALA A 123 16.27 -11.80 16.66
CA ALA A 123 17.65 -12.01 16.24
C ALA A 123 18.60 -12.22 17.43
N CYS A 124 18.46 -11.44 18.51
CA CYS A 124 19.23 -11.65 19.75
C CYS A 124 18.95 -13.04 20.37
N ALA A 125 17.68 -13.46 20.40
CA ALA A 125 17.31 -14.79 20.89
C ALA A 125 17.89 -15.93 20.04
N ALA A 126 17.89 -15.77 18.71
CA ALA A 126 18.49 -16.74 17.80
C ALA A 126 20.01 -16.86 18.03
N VAL A 127 20.74 -15.74 18.13
CA VAL A 127 22.18 -15.75 18.41
C VAL A 127 22.48 -16.39 19.77
N ALA A 128 21.68 -16.10 20.81
CA ALA A 128 21.83 -16.73 22.12
C ALA A 128 21.60 -18.25 22.07
N ALA A 129 20.59 -18.72 21.33
CA ALA A 129 20.31 -20.15 21.17
C ALA A 129 21.44 -20.90 20.45
N PHE A 130 21.98 -20.33 19.37
CA PHE A 130 23.13 -20.92 18.66
C PHE A 130 24.44 -20.81 19.45
N GLY A 131 24.62 -19.72 20.20
CA GLY A 131 25.79 -19.53 21.06
C GLY A 131 25.86 -20.53 22.21
N TRP A 132 24.72 -20.87 22.81
CA TRP A 132 24.66 -21.86 23.89
C TRP A 132 24.93 -23.29 23.38
N GLN A 133 24.49 -23.63 22.17
CA GLN A 133 24.79 -24.91 21.52
C GLN A 133 26.29 -25.11 21.27
N LEU A 134 27.03 -24.06 20.95
CA LEU A 134 28.49 -24.13 20.77
C LEU A 134 29.24 -24.36 22.09
N LEU A 135 28.76 -23.78 23.19
CA LEU A 135 29.36 -23.94 24.52
C LEU A 135 29.13 -25.36 25.09
N ASP A 136 28.00 -25.98 24.77
CA ASP A 136 27.65 -27.35 25.19
C ASP A 136 28.47 -28.43 24.42
N GLN A 137 28.91 -28.10 23.20
CA GLN A 137 29.76 -28.99 22.39
C GLN A 137 31.20 -29.12 22.91
N GLU A 138 31.73 -28.14 23.66
CA GLU A 138 33.09 -28.25 24.24
C GLU A 138 33.14 -29.18 25.46
N VAL A 139 32.02 -29.45 26.13
CA VAL A 139 31.95 -30.39 27.28
C VAL A 139 31.96 -31.85 26.82
N ALA A 140 31.61 -32.12 25.55
CA ALA A 140 31.69 -33.46 24.96
C ALA A 140 33.09 -33.83 24.43
N ALA A 141 34.07 -32.94 24.54
CA ALA A 141 35.48 -33.22 24.24
C ALA A 141 36.26 -33.58 25.53
N GLY A 142 35.75 -34.54 26.31
CA GLY A 142 36.45 -35.22 27.41
C GLY A 142 37.22 -36.47 26.93
N PRO A 143 38.25 -36.95 27.63
CA PRO A 143 39.42 -37.63 27.05
C PRO A 143 39.14 -39.08 26.61
N GLU A 144 38.87 -39.28 25.33
CA GLU A 144 38.78 -40.63 24.72
C GLU A 144 40.15 -41.22 24.28
N LEU A 145 41.27 -40.53 24.53
CA LEU A 145 42.61 -40.99 24.13
C LEU A 145 43.24 -42.07 25.03
N ALA A 146 42.53 -42.64 26.00
CA ALA A 146 43.10 -43.61 26.95
C ALA A 146 42.28 -44.92 27.04
N LYS A 147 42.10 -45.62 25.92
CA LYS A 147 41.79 -47.06 25.92
C LYS A 147 42.69 -47.80 24.94
N SER A 148 43.98 -47.82 25.22
CA SER A 148 44.85 -48.88 24.71
C SER A 148 44.40 -50.21 25.31
N GLN A 149 43.76 -51.08 24.54
CA GLN A 149 43.63 -52.48 24.94
C GLN A 149 44.87 -53.27 24.48
N PRO A 150 45.50 -54.05 25.39
CA PRO A 150 46.67 -54.85 25.07
C PRO A 150 46.27 -56.11 24.29
N VAL A 151 46.94 -56.31 23.15
CA VAL A 151 46.97 -57.60 22.43
C VAL A 151 47.60 -58.64 23.35
N THR A 152 46.84 -59.65 23.75
CA THR A 152 47.38 -60.85 24.40
C THR A 152 47.35 -62.00 23.39
N ARG A 153 48.50 -62.66 23.32
CA ARG A 153 48.90 -63.75 22.41
C ARG A 153 48.17 -65.06 22.71
#